data_AF-A0ABD3JK15-F1
#
_entry.id   AF-A0ABD3JK15-F1
#
_cell.length_a   1.000
_cell.length_b   1.000
_cell.length_c   1.000
_cell.angle_alpha   90.00
_cell.angle_beta   90.00
_cell.angle_gamma   90.00
#
_symmetry.space_group_name_H-M   'P 1'
#
loop_
_entity.id
_entity.type
_entity.pdbx_description
1 polymer ?
#
loop_
_entity_poly.entity_id
_entity_poly.type
_entity_poly.pdbx_seq_one_letter_code
_entity_poly.pdbx_strand_id
1 'polypeptide(L)'
;MGIVTYSMEITSAVAPLRMFKALFLESHDILPKIVPEGIKSIEFIEGDGGVGSIKKTNFGESSHIKYTKHKIEALDADSFYCKYTMIESDIKFDKIDFVTEEVKFIAAGSGCVCKMTSEYHVQEGCELKEEDIKKGKDRAMGLYKTVEEYLVANPNVCA
;
A
#
# COMPACT_ATOMS: atom_id res chain seq x y z
N MET A 1 -14.76 -20.28 -1.58
CA MET A 1 -13.74 -19.29 -1.19
C MET A 1 -14.24 -18.48 -0.01
N GLY A 2 -13.39 -18.27 1.01
CA GLY A 2 -13.67 -17.38 2.12
C GLY A 2 -13.10 -15.98 1.87
N ILE A 3 -13.73 -14.94 2.42
CA ILE A 3 -13.19 -13.57 2.43
C ILE A 3 -13.05 -13.16 3.88
N VAL A 4 -11.85 -12.73 4.27
CA VAL A 4 -11.60 -12.10 5.57
C VAL A 4 -11.36 -10.61 5.34
N THR A 5 -12.21 -9.78 5.91
CA THR A 5 -12.14 -8.32 5.76
C THR A 5 -11.62 -7.68 7.04
N TYR A 6 -10.65 -6.79 6.90
CA TYR A 6 -10.15 -5.94 7.98
C TYR A 6 -10.32 -4.47 7.59
N SER A 7 -10.64 -3.60 8.55
CA SER A 7 -10.70 -2.16 8.31
C SER A 7 -10.09 -1.41 9.48
N MET A 8 -9.41 -0.31 9.17
CA MET A 8 -8.84 0.59 10.16
C MET A 8 -8.85 2.04 9.69
N GLU A 9 -8.77 2.94 10.66
CA GLU A 9 -8.58 4.37 10.43
C GLU A 9 -7.28 4.82 11.10
N ILE A 10 -6.51 5.65 10.40
CA ILE A 10 -5.22 6.18 10.86
C ILE A 10 -5.25 7.69 10.69
N THR A 11 -5.08 8.43 11.78
CA THR A 11 -4.90 9.88 11.73
C THR A 11 -3.47 10.20 11.33
N SER A 12 -3.28 11.18 10.45
CA SER A 12 -1.98 11.75 10.10
C SER A 12 -1.98 13.27 10.22
N ALA A 13 -0.83 13.82 10.60
CA ALA A 13 -0.60 15.28 10.59
C ALA A 13 -0.39 15.85 9.18
N VAL A 14 -0.23 14.99 8.16
CA VAL A 14 0.05 15.38 6.77
C VAL A 14 -1.25 15.53 5.98
N ALA A 15 -1.32 16.55 5.12
CA ALA A 15 -2.47 16.79 4.25
C ALA A 15 -2.76 15.59 3.31
N PRO A 16 -4.03 15.32 2.96
CA PRO A 16 -4.42 14.12 2.22
C PRO A 16 -3.76 14.02 0.85
N LEU A 17 -3.63 15.14 0.12
CA LEU A 17 -2.95 15.19 -1.18
C LEU A 17 -1.50 14.68 -1.10
N ARG A 18 -0.76 15.10 -0.07
CA ARG A 18 0.66 14.76 0.08
C ARG A 18 0.84 13.28 0.40
N MET A 19 0.01 12.74 1.30
CA MET A 19 -0.01 11.30 1.61
C MET A 19 -0.40 10.49 0.38
N PHE A 20 -1.43 10.91 -0.35
CA PHE A 20 -1.91 10.22 -1.53
C PHE A 20 -0.89 10.21 -2.67
N LYS A 21 -0.24 11.35 -2.94
CA LYS A 21 0.88 11.43 -3.89
C LYS A 21 2.01 10.48 -3.48
N ALA A 22 2.49 10.56 -2.24
CA ALA A 22 3.63 9.76 -1.79
C ALA A 22 3.38 8.25 -1.81
N LEU A 23 2.15 7.80 -1.52
CA LEU A 23 1.80 6.38 -1.44
C LEU A 23 1.29 5.79 -2.77
N PHE A 24 0.68 6.59 -3.64
CA PHE A 24 0.03 6.09 -4.86
C PHE A 24 0.61 6.69 -6.14
N LEU A 25 0.49 8.01 -6.33
CA LEU A 25 0.79 8.65 -7.61
C LEU A 25 2.30 8.69 -7.90
N GLU A 26 3.08 9.17 -6.93
CA GLU A 26 4.52 9.39 -7.02
C GLU A 26 5.30 8.29 -6.28
N SER A 27 4.63 7.25 -5.79
CA SER A 27 5.29 6.26 -4.92
C SER A 27 6.45 5.52 -5.57
N HIS A 28 6.46 5.46 -6.90
CA HIS A 28 7.55 4.83 -7.64
C HIS A 28 8.89 5.57 -7.51
N ASP A 29 8.83 6.90 -7.40
CA ASP A 29 9.99 7.77 -7.27
C ASP A 29 10.32 8.11 -5.81
N ILE A 30 9.30 8.11 -4.95
CA ILE A 30 9.40 8.61 -3.59
C ILE A 30 9.71 7.50 -2.59
N LEU A 31 9.03 6.35 -2.65
CA LEU A 31 9.21 5.30 -1.64
C LEU A 31 10.62 4.71 -1.58
N PRO A 32 11.33 4.46 -2.70
CA PRO A 32 12.73 4.03 -2.65
C PRO A 32 13.67 5.06 -2.01
N LYS A 33 13.32 6.36 -2.02
CA LYS A 33 14.11 7.41 -1.38
C LYS A 33 13.81 7.52 0.12
N ILE A 34 12.55 7.30 0.51
CA ILE A 34 12.13 7.33 1.91
C ILE A 34 12.61 6.07 2.66
N VAL A 35 12.53 4.90 2.02
CA VAL A 35 12.87 3.61 2.64
C VAL A 35 13.87 2.83 1.76
N PRO A 36 15.09 3.35 1.54
CA PRO A 36 16.05 2.77 0.59
C PRO A 36 16.51 1.35 0.95
N GLU A 37 16.59 1.06 2.25
CA GLU A 37 16.94 -0.30 2.73
C GLU A 37 15.81 -1.31 2.54
N GLY A 38 14.56 -0.84 2.49
CA GLY A 38 13.37 -1.68 2.38
C GLY A 38 12.90 -1.85 0.93
N ILE A 39 12.97 -0.81 0.12
CA ILE A 39 12.44 -0.74 -1.24
C ILE A 39 13.56 -0.31 -2.18
N LYS A 40 13.97 -1.22 -3.06
CA LYS A 40 15.03 -0.98 -4.05
C LYS A 40 14.53 -0.19 -5.25
N SER A 41 13.39 -0.60 -5.79
CA SER A 41 12.73 0.11 -6.90
C SER A 41 11.26 -0.23 -6.94
N ILE A 42 10.51 0.62 -7.63
CA ILE A 42 9.11 0.36 -7.95
C ILE A 42 8.92 0.78 -9.41
N GLU A 43 8.38 -0.12 -10.21
CA GLU A 43 8.31 0.03 -11.67
C GLU A 43 6.90 -0.30 -12.17
N PHE A 44 6.44 0.42 -13.18
CA PHE A 44 5.25 0.02 -13.93
C PHE A 44 5.67 -1.00 -14.99
N ILE A 45 5.17 -2.22 -14.86
CA ILE A 45 5.38 -3.28 -15.86
C ILE A 45 4.28 -3.30 -16.91
N GLU A 46 3.14 -2.69 -16.60
CA GLU A 46 2.02 -2.43 -17.50
C GLU A 46 1.34 -1.12 -17.09
N GLY A 47 0.92 -0.32 -18.07
CA GLY A 47 0.27 0.96 -17.84
C GLY A 47 1.23 2.10 -17.46
N ASP A 48 0.65 3.24 -17.11
CA ASP A 48 1.33 4.52 -16.87
C ASP A 48 1.09 5.07 -15.44
N GLY A 49 0.47 4.27 -14.57
CA GLY A 49 0.08 4.66 -13.22
C GLY A 49 -1.41 4.91 -13.03
N GLY A 50 -2.21 4.89 -14.11
CA GLY A 50 -3.67 4.90 -14.03
C GLY A 50 -4.31 3.54 -13.69
N VAL A 51 -5.65 3.51 -13.72
CA VAL A 51 -6.44 2.27 -13.55
C VAL A 51 -6.03 1.21 -14.57
N GLY A 52 -5.87 -0.04 -14.11
CA GLY A 52 -5.37 -1.16 -14.90
C GLY A 52 -3.85 -1.34 -14.86
N SER A 53 -3.10 -0.32 -14.44
CA SER A 53 -1.64 -0.42 -14.37
C SER A 53 -1.19 -1.49 -13.38
N ILE A 54 -0.08 -2.17 -13.71
CA ILE A 54 0.56 -3.14 -12.83
C ILE A 54 1.89 -2.57 -12.36
N LYS A 55 2.01 -2.42 -11.05
CA LYS A 55 3.19 -1.91 -10.35
C LYS A 55 3.93 -3.07 -9.69
N LYS A 56 5.22 -3.22 -10.02
CA LYS A 56 6.13 -4.16 -9.37
C LYS A 56 6.99 -3.42 -8.36
N THR A 57 6.92 -3.82 -7.09
CA THR A 57 7.80 -3.34 -6.03
C THR A 57 8.91 -4.36 -5.82
N ASN A 58 10.17 -3.95 -5.98
CA ASN A 58 11.34 -4.77 -5.66
C ASN A 58 11.88 -4.34 -4.28
N PHE A 59 12.00 -5.29 -3.36
CA PHE A 59 12.47 -5.03 -2.00
C PHE A 59 13.98 -5.22 -1.86
N GLY A 60 14.54 -4.64 -0.79
CA GLY A 60 15.95 -4.78 -0.44
C GLY A 60 16.34 -6.22 -0.07
N GLU A 61 17.64 -6.52 -0.08
CA GLU A 61 18.19 -7.87 0.13
C GLU A 61 17.89 -8.47 1.51
N SER A 62 17.63 -7.61 2.50
CA SER A 62 17.23 -8.01 3.85
C SER A 62 15.76 -8.43 3.95
N SER A 63 14.95 -8.23 2.90
CA SER A 63 13.54 -8.58 2.92
C SER A 63 13.31 -10.07 2.65
N HIS A 64 12.40 -10.68 3.40
CA HIS A 64 11.94 -12.06 3.15
C HIS A 64 11.20 -12.22 1.81
N ILE A 65 10.70 -11.12 1.25
CA ILE A 65 9.97 -11.07 -0.03
C ILE A 65 10.83 -10.24 -0.97
N LYS A 66 11.22 -10.77 -2.13
CA LYS A 66 12.03 -10.03 -3.12
C LYS A 66 11.19 -9.06 -3.94
N TYR A 67 9.95 -9.44 -4.29
CA TYR A 67 9.06 -8.54 -5.02
C TYR A 67 7.58 -8.85 -4.80
N THR A 68 6.74 -7.85 -5.04
CA THR A 68 5.28 -7.99 -5.19
C THR A 68 4.81 -7.24 -6.44
N LYS A 69 3.70 -7.69 -7.03
CA LYS A 69 2.99 -6.99 -8.11
C LYS A 69 1.59 -6.62 -7.65
N HIS A 70 1.22 -5.36 -7.86
CA HIS A 70 -0.09 -4.84 -7.55
C HIS A 70 -0.73 -4.28 -8.81
N LYS A 71 -2.00 -4.62 -9.03
CA LYS A 71 -2.82 -4.03 -10.09
C LYS A 71 -3.70 -2.93 -9.50
N ILE A 72 -3.75 -1.77 -10.16
CA ILE A 72 -4.62 -0.67 -9.77
C ILE A 72 -6.02 -0.97 -10.32
N GLU A 73 -6.97 -1.23 -9.42
CA GLU A 73 -8.36 -1.55 -9.78
C GLU A 73 -9.22 -0.28 -9.88
N ALA A 74 -8.95 0.72 -9.06
CA ALA A 74 -9.56 2.04 -9.14
C ALA A 74 -8.61 3.10 -8.60
N LEU A 75 -8.65 4.30 -9.18
CA LEU A 75 -7.85 5.44 -8.76
C LEU A 75 -8.64 6.72 -9.05
N ASP A 76 -8.83 7.53 -8.01
CA ASP A 76 -9.46 8.84 -8.08
C ASP A 76 -8.65 9.83 -7.24
N ALA A 77 -7.91 10.70 -7.93
CA ALA A 77 -7.04 11.68 -7.31
C ALA A 77 -7.82 12.85 -6.68
N ASP A 78 -9.04 13.13 -7.14
CA ASP A 78 -9.86 14.22 -6.61
C ASP A 78 -10.46 13.85 -5.25
N SER A 79 -10.81 12.58 -5.06
CA SER A 79 -11.33 12.05 -3.79
C SER A 79 -10.30 11.32 -2.92
N PHE A 80 -9.02 11.34 -3.34
CA PHE A 80 -7.88 10.66 -2.70
C PHE A 80 -8.15 9.18 -2.42
N TYR A 81 -8.71 8.50 -3.42
CA TYR A 81 -9.15 7.12 -3.35
C TYR A 81 -8.31 6.23 -4.26
N CYS A 82 -7.91 5.07 -3.75
CA CYS A 82 -7.25 4.05 -4.53
C CYS A 82 -7.71 2.66 -4.07
N LYS A 83 -7.99 1.79 -5.04
CA LYS A 83 -8.20 0.36 -4.82
C LYS A 83 -7.21 -0.41 -5.67
N TYR A 84 -6.51 -1.36 -5.06
CA TYR A 84 -5.51 -2.18 -5.75
C TYR A 84 -5.51 -3.61 -5.22
N THR A 85 -5.09 -4.55 -6.06
CA THR A 85 -5.00 -5.96 -5.71
C THR A 85 -3.57 -6.44 -5.85
N MET A 86 -3.04 -7.12 -4.82
CA MET A 86 -1.79 -7.85 -4.91
C MET A 86 -2.03 -9.14 -5.70
N ILE A 87 -1.54 -9.18 -6.94
CA ILE A 87 -1.77 -10.27 -7.88
C ILE A 87 -0.61 -11.28 -7.92
N GLU A 88 0.58 -10.88 -7.45
CA GLU A 88 1.75 -11.74 -7.46
C GLU A 88 2.74 -11.33 -6.35
N SER A 89 3.49 -12.30 -5.87
CA SER A 89 4.60 -12.16 -4.93
C SER A 89 5.65 -13.22 -5.25
N ASP A 90 6.92 -12.98 -4.92
CA ASP A 90 7.98 -13.97 -5.11
C ASP A 90 7.82 -15.19 -4.19
N ILE A 91 7.21 -14.98 -3.03
CA ILE A 91 6.73 -16.04 -2.15
C ILE A 91 5.27 -16.33 -2.44
N LYS A 92 4.93 -17.62 -2.45
CA LYS A 92 3.54 -18.07 -2.48
C LYS A 92 2.96 -17.96 -1.07
N PHE A 93 1.81 -17.31 -0.94
CA PHE A 93 1.05 -17.34 0.31
C PHE A 93 0.25 -18.65 0.37
N ASP A 94 0.47 -19.46 1.40
CA ASP A 94 -0.06 -20.83 1.45
C ASP A 94 -1.61 -20.89 1.37
N LYS A 95 -2.29 -19.89 1.94
CA LYS A 95 -3.76 -19.89 2.09
C LYS A 95 -4.46 -18.73 1.37
N ILE A 96 -3.71 -17.76 0.86
CA ILE A 96 -4.25 -16.52 0.30
C ILE A 96 -4.10 -16.59 -1.22
N ASP A 97 -5.21 -16.45 -1.94
CA ASP A 97 -5.20 -16.35 -3.40
C ASP A 97 -4.75 -14.96 -3.85
N PHE A 98 -5.37 -13.91 -3.27
CA PHE A 98 -4.98 -12.52 -3.48
C PHE A 98 -5.49 -11.63 -2.34
N VAL A 99 -4.94 -10.42 -2.26
CA VAL A 99 -5.36 -9.40 -1.29
C VAL A 99 -5.79 -8.16 -2.05
N THR A 100 -6.98 -7.65 -1.74
CA THR A 100 -7.48 -6.39 -2.27
C THR A 100 -7.42 -5.34 -1.18
N GLU A 101 -6.84 -4.19 -1.48
CA GLU A 101 -6.69 -3.07 -0.56
C GLU A 101 -7.45 -1.88 -1.11
N GLU A 102 -8.21 -1.22 -0.24
CA GLU A 102 -8.99 -0.03 -0.55
C GLU A 102 -8.60 1.07 0.44
N VAL A 103 -8.12 2.20 -0.09
CA VAL A 103 -7.54 3.29 0.70
C VAL A 103 -8.19 4.61 0.31
N LYS A 104 -8.59 5.39 1.31
CA LYS A 104 -9.13 6.74 1.12
C LYS A 104 -8.57 7.72 2.15
N PHE A 105 -8.13 8.88 1.71
CA PHE A 105 -7.72 9.97 2.61
C PHE A 105 -8.81 11.04 2.70
N ILE A 106 -9.13 11.45 3.93
CA ILE A 106 -10.15 12.46 4.20
C ILE A 106 -9.50 13.58 4.99
N ALA A 107 -9.67 14.83 4.55
CA ALA A 107 -9.12 15.99 5.25
C ALA A 107 -9.64 16.06 6.71
N ALA A 108 -8.75 16.33 7.65
CA ALA A 108 -9.05 16.47 9.07
C ALA A 108 -8.14 17.53 9.70
N GLY A 109 -8.67 18.73 9.92
CA GLY A 109 -7.86 19.88 10.36
C GLY A 109 -6.79 20.22 9.33
N SER A 110 -5.53 20.30 9.77
CA SER A 110 -4.36 20.48 8.89
C SER A 110 -3.83 19.18 8.28
N GLY A 111 -4.33 18.03 8.72
CA GLY A 111 -3.89 16.70 8.31
C GLY A 111 -5.00 15.90 7.63
N CYS A 112 -4.98 14.58 7.80
CA CYS A 112 -6.00 13.69 7.24
C CYS A 112 -6.27 12.46 8.11
N VAL A 113 -7.42 11.83 7.86
CA VAL A 113 -7.71 10.45 8.29
C VAL A 113 -7.59 9.55 7.06
N CYS A 114 -6.70 8.57 7.13
CA CYS A 114 -6.60 7.47 6.18
C CYS A 114 -7.56 6.35 6.61
N LYS A 115 -8.54 6.03 5.77
CA LYS A 115 -9.38 4.84 5.91
C LYS A 115 -8.84 3.76 5.01
N MET A 116 -8.60 2.58 5.56
CA MET A 116 -8.05 1.44 4.84
C MET A 116 -8.88 0.19 5.11
N THR A 117 -9.23 -0.52 4.05
CA THR A 117 -9.91 -1.81 4.09
C THR A 117 -9.12 -2.84 3.29
N SER A 118 -8.81 -3.97 3.92
CA SER A 118 -8.08 -5.09 3.33
C SER A 118 -9.00 -6.30 3.23
N GLU A 119 -9.13 -6.88 2.05
CA GLU A 119 -9.88 -8.11 1.79
C GLU A 119 -8.90 -9.22 1.42
N TYR A 120 -8.81 -10.23 2.29
CA TYR A 120 -8.00 -11.43 2.07
C TYR A 120 -8.89 -12.50 1.45
N HIS A 121 -8.63 -12.84 0.20
CA HIS A 121 -9.34 -13.91 -0.50
C HIS A 121 -8.62 -15.23 -0.23
N VAL A 122 -9.31 -16.13 0.47
CA VAL A 122 -8.74 -17.35 1.03
C VAL A 122 -9.12 -18.54 0.15
N GLN A 123 -8.13 -19.41 -0.07
CA GLN A 123 -8.28 -20.68 -0.78
C GLN A 123 -9.43 -21.50 -0.20
N GLU A 124 -10.11 -22.26 -1.06
CA GLU A 124 -11.21 -23.10 -0.63
C GLU A 124 -10.76 -24.15 0.39
N GLY A 125 -11.51 -24.28 1.49
CA GLY A 125 -11.18 -25.20 2.58
C GLY A 125 -10.06 -24.73 3.52
N CYS A 126 -9.48 -23.54 3.31
CA CYS A 126 -8.48 -22.96 4.19
C CYS A 126 -9.09 -21.95 5.17
N GLU A 127 -8.49 -21.86 6.36
CA GLU A 127 -8.79 -20.84 7.37
C GLU A 127 -7.57 -19.95 7.61
N LEU A 128 -7.76 -18.64 7.48
CA LEU A 128 -6.73 -17.63 7.73
C LEU A 128 -6.80 -17.17 9.18
N LYS A 129 -5.67 -17.23 9.90
CA LYS A 129 -5.60 -16.77 11.29
C LYS A 129 -5.24 -15.29 11.34
N GLU A 130 -5.65 -14.60 12.41
CA GLU A 130 -5.30 -13.19 12.62
C GLU A 130 -3.77 -12.97 12.63
N GLU A 131 -3.01 -13.93 13.16
CA GLU A 131 -1.54 -13.90 13.15
C GLU A 131 -0.93 -13.93 11.73
N ASP A 132 -1.60 -14.60 10.78
CA ASP A 132 -1.19 -14.67 9.37
C ASP A 132 -1.33 -13.28 8.72
N ILE A 133 -2.33 -12.50 9.14
CA ILE A 133 -2.65 -11.15 8.64
C ILE A 133 -1.76 -10.09 9.31
N LYS A 134 -1.51 -10.25 10.62
CA LYS A 134 -0.87 -9.24 11.46
C LYS A 134 0.49 -8.80 10.94
N LYS A 135 1.32 -9.73 10.46
CA LYS A 135 2.65 -9.41 9.93
C LYS A 135 2.60 -8.49 8.70
N GLY A 136 1.65 -8.74 7.79
CA GLY A 136 1.44 -7.90 6.61
C GLY A 136 0.99 -6.49 7.01
N LYS A 137 0.03 -6.43 7.93
CA LYS A 137 -0.49 -5.17 8.48
C LYS A 137 0.58 -4.35 9.20
N ASP A 138 1.38 -4.98 10.06
CA ASP A 138 2.44 -4.30 10.82
C ASP A 138 3.50 -3.71 9.86
N ARG A 139 3.82 -4.41 8.77
CA ARG A 139 4.71 -3.90 7.72
C ARG A 139 4.11 -2.70 6.97
N ALA A 140 2.84 -2.77 6.58
CA ALA A 140 2.15 -1.67 5.91
C ALA A 140 2.06 -0.43 6.82
N MET A 141 1.75 -0.64 8.10
CA MET A 141 1.71 0.43 9.10
C MET A 141 3.09 1.05 9.34
N GLY A 142 4.15 0.24 9.38
CA GLY A 142 5.52 0.72 9.48
C GLY A 142 5.88 1.64 8.32
N LEU A 143 5.61 1.21 7.08
CA LEU A 143 5.82 2.04 5.89
C LEU A 143 5.02 3.34 5.94
N TYR A 144 3.73 3.26 6.30
CA TYR A 144 2.87 4.44 6.42
C TYR A 144 3.46 5.49 7.36
N LYS A 145 3.90 5.06 8.56
CA LYS A 145 4.49 5.97 9.56
C LYS A 145 5.80 6.58 9.08
N THR A 146 6.67 5.79 8.45
CA THR A 146 7.92 6.31 7.89
C THR A 146 7.67 7.36 6.80
N VAL A 147 6.66 7.14 5.94
CA VAL A 147 6.26 8.13 4.92
C VAL A 147 5.71 9.39 5.58
N GLU A 148 4.84 9.27 6.58
CA GLU A 148 4.32 10.41 7.34
C GLU A 148 5.46 11.23 7.96
N GLU A 149 6.35 10.60 8.73
CA GLU A 149 7.49 11.26 9.39
C GLU A 149 8.37 12.00 8.38
N TYR A 150 8.65 11.37 7.23
CA TYR A 150 9.41 11.99 6.17
C TYR A 150 8.71 13.21 5.58
N LEU A 151 7.41 13.15 5.29
CA LEU A 151 6.65 14.27 4.74
C LEU A 151 6.46 15.41 5.74
N VAL A 152 6.40 15.12 7.04
CA VAL A 152 6.42 16.15 8.10
C VAL A 152 7.77 16.87 8.10
N ALA A 153 8.89 16.13 8.04
CA ALA A 153 10.22 16.71 8.02
C ALA A 153 10.56 17.45 6.72
N ASN A 154 9.91 17.10 5.60
CA ASN A 154 10.20 17.62 4.27
C ASN A 154 8.93 18.24 3.64
N PRO A 155 8.54 19.47 4.04
CA PRO A 155 7.25 20.08 3.66
C PRO A 155 7.09 20.32 2.15
N ASN A 156 8.19 20.42 1.40
CA ASN A 156 8.17 20.65 -0.05
C ASN A 156 7.97 19.36 -0.87
N VAL A 157 8.14 18.18 -0.26
CA VAL A 157 7.96 16.90 -0.96
C VAL A 157 6.47 16.60 -1.09
N CYS A 158 6.06 16.20 -2.31
CA CYS A 158 4.68 15.90 -2.68
C CYS A 158 3.69 17.03 -2.40
N ALA A 159 4.16 18.28 -2.30
CA ALA A 159 3.35 19.47 -2.07
C ALA A 159 2.43 19.82 -3.25
#